data_AF-A0A0M6WAD6-F1
#
_entry.id   AF-A0A0M6WAD6-F1
#
_cell.length_a   1.000
_cell.length_b   1.000
_cell.length_c   1.000
_cell.angle_alpha   90.00
_cell.angle_beta   90.00
_cell.angle_gamma   90.00
#
_symmetry.space_group_name_H-M   'P 1'
#
loop_
_entity.id
_entity.type
_entity.pdbx_description
1 polymer ?
#
loop_
_entity_poly.entity_id
_entity_poly.type
_entity_poly.pdbx_seq_one_letter_code
_entity_poly.pdbx_strand_id
1 'polypeptide(L)'
;MLNHGLLFQVYGEGAAWQFLGWILVFACLVLANEIARRTKAGGMLCFVVLPIILTVYFIAIYVSAAAGAEWALNNNTYVHMTSWFHYAKLYAATAGCIGFMMLKYKWGIGKTQWFKAFPFVIVAINILIAVCSDFESAIRGAHALAETGTSWWLSSEGVWLYGGWWNVLNGLAGIINILCMTGWWGIYSSKKKDDMLWPDMTWMFILAYDVWNFQYTYLNLPTHSWYCGVALLLAPTFAAAFWNKGGWIQNRANTLALWCMFAQVFPLFQDQGKFAVIPRLYADGFMDAATHPTAVDPTAQGVISVLSIVVNVVVFAAIIKRSMKLKKNPYKDEIWKGTKDYEEAMSRAE
;
A
#
# COMPACT_ATOMS: atom_id res chain seq x y z
N MET A 1 4.34 -10.59 -33.92
CA MET A 1 5.28 -9.97 -32.96
C MET A 1 4.50 -9.67 -31.70
N LEU A 2 4.62 -10.52 -30.67
CA LEU A 2 3.88 -10.31 -29.43
C LEU A 2 4.57 -9.19 -28.64
N ASN A 3 3.98 -8.00 -28.67
CA ASN A 3 4.33 -6.88 -27.80
C ASN A 3 3.88 -7.21 -26.37
N HIS A 4 4.58 -8.10 -25.69
CA HIS A 4 4.35 -8.30 -24.27
C HIS A 4 5.12 -7.24 -23.49
N GLY A 5 4.41 -6.26 -22.94
CA GLY A 5 4.99 -5.36 -21.94
C GLY A 5 5.64 -6.18 -20.81
N LEU A 6 6.70 -5.66 -20.19
CA LEU A 6 7.52 -6.43 -19.25
C LEU A 6 6.71 -6.92 -18.03
N LEU A 7 5.79 -6.08 -17.53
CA LEU A 7 4.98 -6.33 -16.32
C LEU A 7 3.48 -6.11 -16.53
N PHE A 8 3.11 -5.19 -17.42
CA PHE A 8 1.73 -4.77 -17.65
C PHE A 8 1.41 -4.74 -19.14
N GLN A 9 0.15 -4.96 -19.47
CA GLN A 9 -0.37 -4.89 -20.84
C GLN A 9 -0.74 -3.45 -21.21
N VAL A 10 0.28 -2.59 -21.26
CA VAL A 10 0.15 -1.17 -21.62
C VAL A 10 0.76 -0.96 -23.01
N TYR A 11 0.00 -1.34 -24.04
CA TYR A 11 0.39 -1.19 -25.44
C TYR A 11 -0.85 -1.01 -26.33
N GLY A 12 -0.67 -0.45 -27.53
CA GLY A 12 -1.77 -0.18 -28.47
C GLY A 12 -2.54 1.12 -28.17
N GLU A 13 -3.74 1.26 -28.75
CA GLU A 13 -4.53 2.50 -28.72
C GLU A 13 -4.99 2.92 -27.31
N GLY A 14 -5.12 1.96 -26.37
CA GLY A 14 -5.49 2.22 -24.98
C GLY A 14 -4.34 2.73 -24.09
N ALA A 15 -3.08 2.56 -24.50
CA ALA A 15 -1.91 2.84 -23.65
C ALA A 15 -1.83 4.31 -23.20
N ALA A 16 -2.18 5.25 -24.09
CA ALA A 16 -2.17 6.67 -23.76
C ALA A 16 -3.14 7.01 -22.62
N TRP A 17 -4.32 6.38 -22.60
CA TRP A 17 -5.31 6.57 -21.53
C TRP A 17 -4.83 5.96 -20.21
N GLN A 18 -4.22 4.77 -20.25
CA GLN A 18 -3.68 4.10 -19.07
C GLN A 18 -2.54 4.90 -18.41
N PHE A 19 -1.61 5.44 -19.21
CA PHE A 19 -0.56 6.35 -18.73
C PHE A 19 -1.12 7.68 -18.24
N LEU A 20 -2.10 8.27 -18.94
CA LEU A 20 -2.76 9.48 -18.48
C LEU A 20 -3.43 9.26 -17.12
N GLY A 21 -4.17 8.16 -16.95
CA GLY A 21 -4.78 7.78 -15.70
C GLY A 21 -3.73 7.65 -14.58
N TRP A 22 -2.59 7.02 -14.87
CA TRP A 22 -1.48 6.90 -13.93
C TRP A 22 -0.92 8.27 -13.50
N ILE A 23 -0.65 9.16 -14.46
CA ILE A 23 -0.13 10.51 -14.19
C ILE A 23 -1.13 11.29 -13.34
N LEU A 24 -2.42 11.21 -13.65
CA LEU A 24 -3.48 11.89 -12.90
C LEU A 24 -3.57 11.38 -11.47
N VAL A 25 -3.61 10.05 -11.26
CA VAL A 25 -3.65 9.46 -9.93
C VAL A 25 -2.41 9.84 -9.13
N PHE A 26 -1.22 9.72 -9.72
CA PHE A 26 0.03 10.09 -9.07
C PHE A 26 0.03 11.57 -8.65
N ALA A 27 -0.28 12.49 -9.58
CA ALA A 27 -0.31 13.92 -9.30
C ALA A 27 -1.36 14.28 -8.25
N CYS A 28 -2.58 13.73 -8.34
CA CYS A 28 -3.65 13.96 -7.38
C CYS A 28 -3.27 13.46 -5.98
N LEU A 29 -2.68 12.26 -5.86
CA LEU A 29 -2.25 11.72 -4.57
C LEU A 29 -1.15 12.58 -3.93
N VAL A 30 -0.17 13.01 -4.72
CA VAL A 30 0.91 13.88 -4.26
C VAL A 30 0.36 15.24 -3.79
N LEU A 31 -0.52 15.87 -4.56
CA LEU A 31 -1.14 17.15 -4.21
C LEU A 31 -2.08 17.05 -3.01
N ALA A 32 -2.95 16.04 -2.98
CA ALA A 32 -3.89 15.84 -1.88
C ALA A 32 -3.17 15.50 -0.58
N ASN A 33 -2.10 14.70 -0.64
CA ASN A 33 -1.23 14.46 0.52
C ASN A 33 -0.62 15.78 1.03
N GLU A 34 -0.14 16.64 0.14
CA GLU A 34 0.45 17.92 0.52
C GLU A 34 -0.56 18.84 1.22
N ILE A 35 -1.79 18.92 0.71
CA ILE A 35 -2.89 19.68 1.34
C ILE A 35 -3.23 19.11 2.71
N ALA A 36 -3.39 17.79 2.81
CA ALA A 36 -3.76 17.10 4.05
C ALA A 36 -2.67 17.24 5.13
N ARG A 37 -1.40 17.27 4.72
CA ARG A 37 -0.25 17.32 5.61
C ARG A 37 0.04 18.73 6.13
N ARG A 38 -0.04 19.76 5.27
CA ARG A 38 0.39 21.13 5.61
C ARG A 38 -0.39 21.76 6.75
N THR A 39 -1.68 21.46 6.88
CA THR A 39 -2.55 22.15 7.86
C THR A 39 -3.36 21.17 8.69
N LYS A 40 -3.68 21.58 9.93
CA LYS A 40 -4.57 20.80 10.80
C LYS A 40 -5.97 20.68 10.19
N ALA A 41 -6.47 21.75 9.57
CA ALA A 41 -7.76 21.75 8.91
C ALA A 41 -7.80 20.80 7.71
N GLY A 42 -6.75 20.79 6.87
CA GLY A 42 -6.62 19.85 5.75
C GLY A 42 -6.60 18.40 6.23
N GLY A 43 -5.80 18.08 7.26
CA GLY A 43 -5.77 16.74 7.84
C GLY A 43 -7.11 16.31 8.45
N MET A 44 -7.81 17.20 9.17
CA MET A 44 -9.14 16.92 9.72
C MET A 44 -10.20 16.74 8.64
N LEU A 45 -10.16 17.56 7.59
CA LEU A 45 -11.06 17.43 6.45
C LEU A 45 -10.86 16.06 5.79
N CYS A 46 -9.61 15.73 5.45
CA CYS A 46 -9.27 14.52 4.72
C CYS A 46 -9.45 13.23 5.52
N PHE A 47 -9.12 13.21 6.82
CA PHE A 47 -9.04 11.98 7.61
C PHE A 47 -10.08 11.88 8.73
N VAL A 48 -10.97 12.87 8.88
CA VAL A 48 -12.09 12.78 9.83
C VAL A 48 -13.40 13.09 9.13
N VAL A 49 -13.54 14.28 8.52
CA VAL A 49 -14.80 14.70 7.90
C VAL A 49 -15.15 13.85 6.68
N LEU A 50 -14.22 13.68 5.74
CA LEU A 50 -14.45 12.84 4.56
C LEU A 50 -14.79 11.38 4.93
N PRO A 51 -14.03 10.70 5.83
CA PRO A 51 -14.41 9.38 6.31
C PRO A 51 -15.80 9.31 6.94
N ILE A 52 -16.20 10.31 7.74
CA ILE A 52 -17.56 10.34 8.33
C ILE A 52 -18.63 10.43 7.23
N ILE A 53 -18.43 11.29 6.23
CA ILE A 53 -19.34 11.41 5.08
C ILE A 53 -19.42 10.07 4.33
N LEU A 54 -18.27 9.42 4.09
CA LEU A 54 -18.21 8.13 3.43
C LEU A 54 -18.90 7.03 4.26
N THR A 55 -18.72 7.01 5.59
CA THR A 55 -19.43 6.09 6.47
C THR A 55 -20.95 6.25 6.33
N VAL A 56 -21.46 7.48 6.33
CA VAL A 56 -22.89 7.76 6.12
C VAL A 56 -23.33 7.29 4.74
N TYR A 57 -22.54 7.57 3.70
CA TYR A 57 -22.81 7.11 2.33
C TYR A 57 -22.88 5.58 2.23
N PHE A 58 -21.93 4.85 2.83
CA PHE A 58 -21.94 3.40 2.85
C PHE A 58 -23.16 2.85 3.59
N ILE A 59 -23.46 3.37 4.79
CA ILE A 59 -24.64 2.96 5.55
C ILE A 59 -25.92 3.19 4.73
N ALA A 60 -26.06 4.34 4.08
CA ALA A 60 -27.23 4.65 3.26
C ALA A 60 -27.42 3.64 2.12
N ILE A 61 -26.33 3.25 1.44
CA ILE A 61 -26.35 2.20 0.40
C ILE A 61 -26.77 0.86 1.00
N TYR A 62 -26.12 0.39 2.07
CA TYR A 62 -26.42 -0.93 2.63
C TYR A 62 -27.83 -1.05 3.18
N VAL A 63 -28.33 0.00 3.88
CA VAL A 63 -29.71 0.02 4.39
C VAL A 63 -30.71 0.04 3.24
N SER A 64 -30.43 0.81 2.18
CA SER A 64 -31.33 0.90 1.03
C SER A 64 -31.31 -0.38 0.18
N ALA A 65 -30.15 -1.03 0.04
CA ALA A 65 -30.02 -2.33 -0.60
C ALA A 65 -30.77 -3.42 0.19
N ALA A 66 -30.66 -3.42 1.52
CA ALA A 66 -31.43 -4.32 2.39
C ALA A 66 -32.95 -4.08 2.31
N ALA A 67 -33.37 -2.85 2.04
CA ALA A 67 -34.77 -2.49 1.78
C ALA A 67 -35.23 -2.81 0.33
N GLY A 68 -34.37 -3.41 -0.49
CA GLY A 68 -34.70 -3.80 -1.87
C GLY A 68 -34.71 -2.64 -2.88
N ALA A 69 -34.13 -1.48 -2.53
CA ALA A 69 -34.10 -0.33 -3.43
C ALA A 69 -33.16 -0.58 -4.62
N GLU A 70 -33.72 -0.54 -5.83
CA GLU A 70 -33.01 -0.89 -7.07
C GLU A 70 -31.78 -0.01 -7.34
N TRP A 71 -31.82 1.28 -6.98
CA TRP A 71 -30.67 2.18 -7.13
C TRP A 71 -29.48 1.80 -6.24
N ALA A 72 -29.74 1.20 -5.07
CA ALA A 72 -28.72 0.80 -4.11
C ALA A 72 -28.13 -0.57 -4.48
N LEU A 73 -28.97 -1.49 -4.93
CA LEU A 73 -28.56 -2.81 -5.42
C LEU A 73 -27.66 -2.71 -6.67
N ASN A 74 -27.91 -1.72 -7.53
CA ASN A 74 -27.10 -1.46 -8.73
C ASN A 74 -25.97 -0.45 -8.50
N ASN A 75 -25.73 -0.01 -7.26
CA ASN A 75 -24.68 0.95 -6.98
C ASN A 75 -23.31 0.29 -7.11
N ASN A 76 -22.38 0.88 -7.87
CA ASN A 76 -21.04 0.32 -8.07
C ASN A 76 -20.27 0.03 -6.77
N THR A 77 -20.46 0.85 -5.74
CA THR A 77 -19.86 0.61 -4.40
C THR A 77 -20.41 -0.67 -3.77
N TYR A 78 -21.70 -0.95 -3.96
CA TYR A 78 -22.34 -2.17 -3.47
C TYR A 78 -21.94 -3.39 -4.32
N VAL A 79 -21.87 -3.24 -5.64
CA VAL A 79 -21.56 -4.35 -6.55
C VAL A 79 -20.09 -4.77 -6.48
N HIS A 80 -19.16 -3.82 -6.37
CA HIS A 80 -17.72 -4.09 -6.53
C HIS A 80 -16.89 -3.93 -5.26
N MET A 81 -17.40 -3.26 -4.22
CA MET A 81 -16.59 -2.87 -3.04
C MET A 81 -17.14 -3.41 -1.71
N THR A 82 -17.94 -4.48 -1.75
CA THR A 82 -18.60 -5.08 -0.57
C THR A 82 -17.68 -5.93 0.33
N SER A 83 -16.46 -6.23 -0.11
CA SER A 83 -15.51 -7.01 0.70
C SER A 83 -15.14 -6.28 2.01
N TRP A 84 -15.15 -7.01 3.12
CA TRP A 84 -14.74 -6.51 4.44
C TRP A 84 -13.31 -5.93 4.40
N PHE A 85 -12.46 -6.45 3.51
CA PHE A 85 -11.08 -6.04 3.36
C PHE A 85 -10.93 -4.58 2.91
N HIS A 86 -11.78 -4.10 1.99
CA HIS A 86 -11.73 -2.71 1.54
C HIS A 86 -12.05 -1.74 2.67
N TYR A 87 -13.07 -2.05 3.47
CA TYR A 87 -13.43 -1.25 4.65
C TYR A 87 -12.35 -1.33 5.74
N ALA A 88 -11.83 -2.51 6.03
CA ALA A 88 -10.76 -2.69 7.00
C ALA A 88 -9.52 -1.87 6.61
N LYS A 89 -9.12 -1.89 5.32
CA LYS A 89 -8.01 -1.08 4.82
C LYS A 89 -8.29 0.42 4.94
N LEU A 90 -9.47 0.89 4.51
CA LEU A 90 -9.84 2.30 4.59
C LEU A 90 -9.73 2.82 6.04
N TYR A 91 -10.40 2.14 6.98
CA TYR A 91 -10.47 2.61 8.36
C TYR A 91 -9.14 2.42 9.11
N ALA A 92 -8.38 1.35 8.82
CA ALA A 92 -7.03 1.19 9.38
C ALA A 92 -6.08 2.30 8.90
N ALA A 93 -6.10 2.63 7.60
CA ALA A 93 -5.29 3.72 7.05
C ALA A 93 -5.71 5.08 7.64
N THR A 94 -7.02 5.32 7.76
CA THR A 94 -7.58 6.53 8.37
C THR A 94 -7.19 6.66 9.85
N ALA A 95 -7.31 5.58 10.63
CA ALA A 95 -6.88 5.55 12.04
C ALA A 95 -5.37 5.79 12.17
N GLY A 96 -4.56 5.24 11.27
CA GLY A 96 -3.13 5.53 11.16
C GLY A 96 -2.87 7.03 10.96
N CYS A 97 -3.56 7.66 10.00
CA CYS A 97 -3.44 9.09 9.74
C CYS A 97 -3.82 9.95 10.96
N ILE A 98 -4.93 9.61 11.63
CA ILE A 98 -5.36 10.29 12.86
C ILE A 98 -4.31 10.13 13.96
N GLY A 99 -3.80 8.92 14.18
CA GLY A 99 -2.74 8.68 15.17
C GLY A 99 -1.46 9.46 14.87
N PHE A 100 -1.08 9.61 13.59
CA PHE A 100 0.06 10.43 13.19
C PHE A 100 -0.20 11.91 13.44
N MET A 101 -1.42 12.40 13.19
CA MET A 101 -1.81 13.76 13.56
C MET A 101 -1.74 13.97 15.08
N MET A 102 -2.15 12.98 15.88
CA MET A 102 -2.04 13.05 17.34
C MET A 102 -0.57 13.15 17.80
N LEU A 103 0.34 12.36 17.21
CA LEU A 103 1.78 12.41 17.49
C LEU A 103 2.42 13.73 17.06
N LYS A 104 2.07 14.20 15.87
CA LYS A 104 2.55 15.45 15.26
C LYS A 104 2.14 16.68 16.07
N TYR A 105 0.85 16.80 16.37
CA TYR A 105 0.27 17.94 17.10
C TYR A 105 0.29 17.77 18.62
N LYS A 106 0.85 16.66 19.13
CA LYS A 106 0.89 16.35 20.56
C LYS A 106 -0.50 16.46 21.20
N TRP A 107 -1.51 15.87 20.56
CA TRP A 107 -2.89 15.89 21.04
C TRP A 107 -3.26 14.57 21.75
N GLY A 108 -3.92 14.67 22.90
CA GLY A 108 -4.38 13.52 23.68
C GLY A 108 -3.23 12.57 24.03
N ILE A 109 -3.40 11.28 23.70
CA ILE A 109 -2.37 10.24 23.88
C ILE A 109 -1.11 10.48 23.04
N GLY A 110 -1.15 11.36 22.04
CA GLY A 110 0.02 11.76 21.23
C GLY A 110 1.15 12.44 22.01
N LYS A 111 0.90 12.86 23.26
CA LYS A 111 1.90 13.41 24.17
C LYS A 111 2.72 12.33 24.89
N THR A 112 2.21 11.11 25.00
CA THR A 112 2.83 10.06 25.81
C THR A 112 4.00 9.42 25.06
N GLN A 113 5.04 9.00 25.80
CA GLN A 113 6.20 8.36 25.19
C GLN A 113 5.85 7.00 24.59
N TRP A 114 4.97 6.22 25.23
CA TRP A 114 4.58 4.90 24.74
C TRP A 114 3.88 4.96 23.38
N PHE A 115 3.14 6.04 23.09
CA PHE A 115 2.42 6.19 21.82
C PHE A 115 3.36 6.46 20.64
N LYS A 116 4.64 6.78 20.87
CA LYS A 116 5.63 6.87 19.79
C LYS A 116 5.87 5.55 19.05
N ALA A 117 5.57 4.41 19.67
CA ALA A 117 5.61 3.12 18.98
C ALA A 117 4.41 2.87 18.04
N PHE A 118 3.36 3.70 18.10
CA PHE A 118 2.16 3.54 17.29
C PHE A 118 2.45 3.46 15.77
N PRO A 119 3.32 4.31 15.17
CA PRO A 119 3.66 4.21 13.75
C PRO A 119 4.29 2.87 13.38
N PHE A 120 5.15 2.31 14.24
CA PHE A 120 5.68 0.97 14.02
C PHE A 120 4.56 -0.07 14.05
N VAL A 121 3.71 -0.05 15.08
CA VAL A 121 2.66 -1.07 15.27
C VAL A 121 1.67 -1.07 14.12
N ILE A 122 1.18 0.09 13.69
CA ILE A 122 0.19 0.16 12.59
C ILE A 122 0.78 -0.31 11.26
N VAL A 123 2.04 0.00 10.99
CA VAL A 123 2.74 -0.46 9.78
C VAL A 123 3.00 -1.96 9.84
N ALA A 124 3.46 -2.48 10.98
CA ALA A 124 3.68 -3.90 11.17
C ALA A 124 2.37 -4.70 10.96
N ILE A 125 1.26 -4.24 11.52
CA ILE A 125 -0.06 -4.85 11.31
C ILE A 125 -0.45 -4.80 9.82
N ASN A 126 -0.23 -3.66 9.15
CA ASN A 126 -0.55 -3.53 7.72
C ASN A 126 0.28 -4.50 6.85
N ILE A 127 1.56 -4.68 7.18
CA ILE A 127 2.43 -5.65 6.51
C ILE A 127 1.98 -7.08 6.83
N LEU A 128 1.65 -7.40 8.09
CA LEU A 128 1.18 -8.73 8.48
C LEU A 128 -0.11 -9.13 7.77
N ILE A 129 -1.06 -8.22 7.57
CA ILE A 129 -2.29 -8.49 6.80
C ILE A 129 -1.93 -8.89 5.37
N ALA A 130 -0.98 -8.19 4.74
CA ALA A 130 -0.51 -8.53 3.40
C ALA A 130 0.23 -9.88 3.36
N VAL A 131 1.06 -10.17 4.37
CA VAL A 131 1.75 -11.47 4.53
C VAL A 131 0.74 -12.62 4.69
N CYS A 132 -0.32 -12.44 5.49
CA CYS A 132 -1.38 -13.43 5.62
C CYS A 132 -2.09 -13.67 4.28
N SER A 133 -2.39 -12.61 3.53
CA SER A 133 -2.99 -12.70 2.20
C SER A 133 -2.08 -13.42 1.20
N ASP A 134 -0.76 -13.20 1.25
CA ASP A 134 0.20 -13.97 0.46
C ASP A 134 0.16 -15.46 0.79
N PHE A 135 0.21 -15.82 2.08
CA PHE A 135 0.15 -17.23 2.48
C PHE A 135 -1.21 -17.87 2.17
N GLU A 136 -2.32 -17.15 2.31
CA GLU A 136 -3.63 -17.62 1.89
C GLU A 136 -3.66 -17.93 0.38
N SER A 137 -3.16 -17.01 -0.45
CA SER A 137 -3.05 -17.21 -1.90
C SER A 137 -2.19 -18.41 -2.25
N ALA A 138 -1.08 -18.63 -1.54
CA ALA A 138 -0.22 -19.79 -1.75
C ALA A 138 -0.95 -21.12 -1.44
N ILE A 139 -1.65 -21.18 -0.31
CA ILE A 139 -2.38 -22.38 0.13
C ILE A 139 -3.55 -22.68 -0.81
N ARG A 140 -4.35 -21.65 -1.14
CA ARG A 140 -5.49 -21.81 -2.06
C ARG A 140 -5.05 -22.18 -3.47
N GLY A 141 -3.96 -21.58 -3.97
CA GLY A 141 -3.36 -21.95 -5.25
C GLY A 141 -2.84 -23.39 -5.27
N ALA A 142 -2.28 -23.88 -4.15
CA ALA A 142 -1.86 -25.28 -4.03
C ALA A 142 -3.03 -26.27 -4.01
N HIS A 143 -4.13 -25.92 -3.32
CA HIS A 143 -5.36 -26.73 -3.35
C HIS A 143 -5.99 -26.74 -4.75
N ALA A 144 -6.11 -25.58 -5.39
CA ALA A 144 -6.62 -25.48 -6.76
C ALA A 144 -5.79 -26.32 -7.75
N LEU A 145 -4.45 -26.32 -7.58
CA LEU A 145 -3.55 -27.13 -8.40
C LEU A 145 -3.83 -28.63 -8.24
N ALA A 146 -4.09 -29.08 -7.01
CA ALA A 146 -4.40 -30.48 -6.73
C ALA A 146 -5.77 -30.92 -7.29
N GLU A 147 -6.76 -30.02 -7.30
CA GLU A 147 -8.13 -30.33 -7.74
C GLU A 147 -8.33 -30.16 -9.25
N THR A 148 -7.73 -29.13 -9.85
CA THR A 148 -8.03 -28.67 -11.23
C THR A 148 -6.85 -28.77 -12.18
N GLY A 149 -5.64 -29.03 -11.67
CA GLY A 149 -4.40 -29.00 -12.46
C GLY A 149 -3.85 -27.60 -12.73
N THR A 150 -4.49 -26.54 -12.21
CA THR A 150 -3.99 -25.15 -12.31
C THR A 150 -4.06 -24.45 -10.96
N SER A 151 -3.19 -23.48 -10.71
CA SER A 151 -3.16 -22.73 -9.44
C SER A 151 -4.10 -21.51 -9.40
N TRP A 152 -5.07 -21.45 -10.32
CA TRP A 152 -6.08 -20.39 -10.34
C TRP A 152 -7.09 -20.61 -9.23
N TRP A 153 -7.36 -19.56 -8.46
CA TRP A 153 -8.45 -19.56 -7.50
C TRP A 153 -9.14 -18.20 -7.50
N LEU A 154 -10.45 -18.21 -7.29
CA LEU A 154 -11.25 -16.98 -7.27
C LEU A 154 -11.22 -16.40 -5.86
N SER A 155 -10.73 -15.16 -5.73
CA SER A 155 -10.74 -14.44 -4.47
C SER A 155 -12.16 -14.10 -4.03
N SER A 156 -12.34 -13.83 -2.73
CA SER A 156 -13.60 -13.29 -2.20
C SER A 156 -13.96 -11.93 -2.78
N GLU A 157 -13.03 -11.27 -3.46
CA GLU A 157 -13.21 -9.97 -4.13
C GLU A 157 -13.61 -10.14 -5.61
N GLY A 158 -13.85 -11.38 -6.06
CA GLY A 158 -14.20 -11.67 -7.45
C GLY A 158 -13.03 -11.49 -8.41
N VAL A 159 -11.79 -11.66 -7.93
CA VAL A 159 -10.59 -11.56 -8.78
C VAL A 159 -9.90 -12.91 -8.83
N TRP A 160 -9.61 -13.39 -10.04
CA TRP A 160 -8.84 -14.62 -10.22
C TRP A 160 -7.38 -14.39 -9.86
N LEU A 161 -6.88 -15.13 -8.87
CA LEU A 161 -5.50 -15.05 -8.41
C LEU A 161 -4.76 -16.33 -8.79
N TYR A 162 -3.49 -16.18 -9.15
CA TYR A 162 -2.61 -17.30 -9.45
C TYR A 162 -1.62 -17.49 -8.30
N GLY A 163 -1.92 -18.45 -7.43
CA GLY A 163 -1.14 -18.73 -6.23
C GLY A 163 0.08 -19.60 -6.51
N GLY A 164 1.20 -19.36 -5.81
CA GLY A 164 2.39 -20.20 -5.98
C GLY A 164 3.52 -19.88 -5.00
N TRP A 165 4.72 -20.41 -5.29
CA TRP A 165 5.91 -20.22 -4.44
C TRP A 165 6.33 -18.75 -4.30
N TRP A 166 6.03 -17.92 -5.31
CA TRP A 166 6.25 -16.47 -5.27
C TRP A 166 5.50 -15.79 -4.12
N ASN A 167 4.31 -16.28 -3.76
CA ASN A 167 3.57 -15.77 -2.61
C ASN A 167 4.27 -16.11 -1.30
N VAL A 168 4.78 -17.34 -1.17
CA VAL A 168 5.54 -17.76 0.02
C VAL A 168 6.79 -16.89 0.18
N LEU A 169 7.56 -16.68 -0.89
CA LEU A 169 8.73 -15.81 -0.83
C LEU A 169 8.38 -14.37 -0.48
N ASN A 170 7.31 -13.82 -1.04
CA ASN A 170 6.91 -12.46 -0.74
C ASN A 170 6.36 -12.32 0.70
N GLY A 171 5.66 -13.32 1.21
CA GLY A 171 5.24 -13.37 2.62
C GLY A 171 6.44 -13.39 3.57
N LEU A 172 7.47 -14.19 3.27
CA LEU A 172 8.73 -14.20 4.03
C LEU A 172 9.46 -12.85 3.94
N ALA A 173 9.52 -12.26 2.74
CA ALA A 173 10.09 -10.93 2.55
C ALA A 173 9.37 -9.86 3.38
N GLY A 174 8.04 -9.96 3.54
CA GLY A 174 7.25 -9.05 4.38
C GLY A 174 7.57 -9.19 5.86
N ILE A 175 7.80 -10.40 6.36
CA ILE A 175 8.27 -10.63 7.73
C ILE A 175 9.64 -9.97 7.94
N ILE A 176 10.57 -10.16 7.00
CA ILE A 176 11.89 -9.49 7.04
C ILE A 176 11.74 -7.98 6.95
N ASN A 177 10.80 -7.48 6.15
CA ASN A 177 10.52 -6.05 6.02
C ASN A 177 10.11 -5.42 7.35
N ILE A 178 9.26 -6.10 8.14
CA ILE A 178 8.91 -5.64 9.50
C ILE A 178 10.15 -5.52 10.37
N LEU A 179 11.07 -6.49 10.28
CA LEU A 179 12.33 -6.48 11.02
C LEU A 179 13.32 -5.41 10.52
N CYS A 180 13.12 -4.87 9.32
CA CYS A 180 13.92 -3.76 8.80
C CYS A 180 13.49 -2.39 9.36
N MET A 181 12.36 -2.30 10.06
CA MET A 181 11.97 -1.04 10.72
C MET A 181 12.80 -0.82 11.99
N THR A 182 13.56 0.27 12.01
CA THR A 182 14.48 0.62 13.10
C THR A 182 14.10 1.92 13.82
N GLY A 183 14.66 2.15 15.00
CA GLY A 183 14.47 3.38 15.78
C GLY A 183 13.00 3.68 16.14
N TRP A 184 12.27 2.72 16.71
CA TRP A 184 10.81 2.81 16.92
C TRP A 184 10.37 4.00 17.80
N TRP A 185 11.28 4.52 18.60
CA TRP A 185 11.02 5.65 19.51
C TRP A 185 11.51 7.00 18.96
N GLY A 186 12.21 6.99 17.82
CA GLY A 186 12.77 8.16 17.13
C GLY A 186 11.72 8.91 16.30
N ILE A 187 10.59 9.24 16.91
CA ILE A 187 9.50 9.99 16.26
C ILE A 187 9.56 11.46 16.70
N TYR A 188 9.68 12.35 15.72
CA TYR A 188 9.81 13.79 15.91
C TYR A 188 8.70 14.55 15.17
N SER A 189 8.50 15.81 15.55
CA SER A 189 7.68 16.76 14.78
C SER A 189 8.60 17.72 14.03
N SER A 190 8.20 18.18 12.85
CA SER A 190 8.98 19.20 12.13
C SER A 190 8.88 20.56 12.81
N LYS A 191 9.88 21.43 12.59
CA LYS A 191 9.92 22.83 13.03
C LYS A 191 8.68 23.62 12.62
N LYS A 192 8.15 23.35 11.42
CA LYS A 192 6.94 23.99 10.89
C LYS A 192 5.64 23.33 11.35
N LYS A 193 5.73 22.24 12.14
CA LYS A 193 4.59 21.42 12.62
C LYS A 193 3.69 20.95 11.48
N ASP A 194 4.27 20.73 10.32
CA ASP A 194 3.63 20.20 9.12
C ASP A 194 3.88 18.69 8.97
N ASP A 195 4.93 18.13 9.57
CA ASP A 195 5.30 16.71 9.44
C ASP A 195 5.49 15.99 10.77
N MET A 196 5.15 14.70 10.74
CA MET A 196 5.70 13.69 11.64
C MET A 196 6.93 13.08 10.96
N LEU A 197 8.07 13.10 11.64
CA LEU A 197 9.34 12.61 11.13
C LEU A 197 9.70 11.30 11.82
N TRP A 198 10.11 10.32 11.02
CA TRP A 198 10.77 9.10 11.47
C TRP A 198 12.09 8.95 10.72
N PRO A 199 13.17 9.59 11.20
CA PRO A 199 14.45 9.73 10.49
C PRO A 199 15.18 8.41 10.19
N ASP A 200 14.93 7.38 11.01
CA ASP A 200 15.53 6.06 10.86
C ASP A 200 14.89 5.24 9.71
N MET A 201 13.75 5.71 9.16
CA MET A 201 13.14 5.17 7.93
C MET A 201 13.88 5.73 6.70
N THR A 202 15.10 5.24 6.48
CA THR A 202 15.95 5.71 5.39
C THR A 202 15.50 5.21 4.02
N TRP A 203 16.08 5.74 2.95
CA TRP A 203 15.87 5.27 1.57
C TRP A 203 16.02 3.74 1.41
N MET A 204 16.89 3.09 2.20
CA MET A 204 17.07 1.63 2.16
C MET A 204 15.81 0.89 2.59
N PHE A 205 15.18 1.34 3.68
CA PHE A 205 13.92 0.77 4.13
C PHE A 205 12.80 1.05 3.12
N ILE A 206 12.72 2.28 2.62
CA ILE A 206 11.71 2.67 1.62
C ILE A 206 11.81 1.78 0.38
N LEU A 207 13.02 1.55 -0.14
CA LEU A 207 13.24 0.65 -1.27
C LEU A 207 12.80 -0.78 -0.97
N ALA A 208 13.20 -1.33 0.19
CA ALA A 208 12.82 -2.69 0.59
C ALA A 208 11.30 -2.85 0.74
N TYR A 209 10.64 -1.84 1.31
CA TYR A 209 9.19 -1.79 1.45
C TYR A 209 8.50 -1.65 0.10
N ASP A 210 8.93 -0.72 -0.76
CA ASP A 210 8.27 -0.45 -2.03
C ASP A 210 8.35 -1.65 -2.98
N VAL A 211 9.51 -2.33 -3.07
CA VAL A 211 9.65 -3.54 -3.89
C VAL A 211 8.77 -4.68 -3.36
N TRP A 212 8.74 -4.88 -2.04
CA TRP A 212 7.90 -5.89 -1.42
C TRP A 212 6.40 -5.59 -1.58
N ASN A 213 5.99 -4.34 -1.39
CA ASN A 213 4.60 -3.95 -1.48
C ASN A 213 4.12 -3.97 -2.93
N PHE A 214 4.96 -3.57 -3.89
CA PHE A 214 4.68 -3.71 -5.31
C PHE A 214 4.40 -5.17 -5.65
N GLN A 215 5.27 -6.08 -5.21
CA GLN A 215 5.07 -7.51 -5.42
C GLN A 215 3.77 -8.00 -4.79
N TYR A 216 3.50 -7.63 -3.54
CA TYR A 216 2.24 -7.98 -2.88
C TYR A 216 1.02 -7.54 -3.71
N THR A 217 1.02 -6.31 -4.23
CA THR A 217 -0.08 -5.84 -5.08
C THR A 217 -0.15 -6.59 -6.40
N TYR A 218 0.98 -6.94 -7.01
CA TYR A 218 1.02 -7.70 -8.25
C TYR A 218 0.51 -9.14 -8.07
N LEU A 219 0.71 -9.72 -6.88
CA LEU A 219 0.27 -11.07 -6.54
C LEU A 219 -1.20 -11.15 -6.12
N ASN A 220 -1.64 -10.26 -5.22
CA ASN A 220 -2.93 -10.40 -4.53
C ASN A 220 -3.94 -9.32 -4.93
N LEU A 221 -3.51 -8.27 -5.64
CA LEU A 221 -4.38 -7.19 -6.14
C LEU A 221 -4.04 -6.88 -7.60
N PRO A 222 -4.00 -7.89 -8.49
CA PRO A 222 -3.42 -7.77 -9.83
C PRO A 222 -4.08 -6.68 -10.67
N THR A 223 -5.41 -6.49 -10.60
CA THR A 223 -6.14 -5.42 -11.29
C THR A 223 -5.83 -4.02 -10.76
N HIS A 224 -5.48 -3.93 -9.49
CA HIS A 224 -5.12 -2.66 -8.85
C HIS A 224 -3.63 -2.34 -8.97
N SER A 225 -2.78 -3.31 -9.35
CA SER A 225 -1.32 -3.21 -9.22
C SER A 225 -0.69 -2.06 -10.02
N TRP A 226 -1.32 -1.60 -11.11
CA TRP A 226 -0.88 -0.40 -11.84
C TRP A 226 -1.01 0.88 -11.01
N TYR A 227 -2.12 1.03 -10.28
CA TYR A 227 -2.36 2.22 -9.45
C TYR A 227 -1.85 2.03 -8.03
N CYS A 228 -2.29 0.98 -7.33
CA CYS A 228 -1.86 0.64 -5.97
C CYS A 228 -0.37 0.28 -5.88
N GLY A 229 0.17 -0.42 -6.88
CA GLY A 229 1.54 -0.91 -6.87
C GLY A 229 2.56 0.07 -7.45
N VAL A 230 2.15 0.96 -8.36
CA VAL A 230 3.07 1.92 -8.97
C VAL A 230 2.78 3.35 -8.50
N ALA A 231 1.62 3.90 -8.84
CA ALA A 231 1.33 5.32 -8.53
C ALA A 231 1.29 5.59 -7.02
N LEU A 232 0.60 4.73 -6.27
CA LEU A 232 0.38 4.88 -4.84
C LEU A 232 1.65 4.64 -4.01
N LEU A 233 2.56 3.78 -4.45
CA LEU A 233 3.86 3.58 -3.80
C LEU A 233 4.85 4.69 -4.17
N LEU A 234 4.83 5.13 -5.41
CA LEU A 234 5.74 6.19 -5.86
C LEU A 234 5.38 7.55 -5.24
N ALA A 235 4.09 7.87 -5.04
CA ALA A 235 3.65 9.16 -4.48
C ALA A 235 4.30 9.51 -3.12
N PRO A 236 4.24 8.66 -2.08
CA PRO A 236 4.88 8.94 -0.80
C PRO A 236 6.40 8.91 -0.86
N THR A 237 6.98 8.06 -1.71
CA THR A 237 8.44 7.98 -1.92
C THR A 237 8.97 9.23 -2.61
N PHE A 238 8.26 9.75 -3.62
CA PHE A 238 8.55 11.02 -4.26
C PHE A 238 8.48 12.18 -3.25
N ALA A 239 7.36 12.29 -2.52
CA ALA A 239 7.20 13.36 -1.52
C ALA A 239 8.32 13.32 -0.47
N ALA A 240 8.64 12.14 0.05
CA ALA A 240 9.70 11.97 1.05
C ALA A 240 11.11 12.25 0.50
N ALA A 241 11.37 11.89 -0.76
CA ALA A 241 12.68 12.11 -1.38
C ALA A 241 12.94 13.59 -1.69
N PHE A 242 11.92 14.32 -2.17
CA PHE A 242 12.10 15.67 -2.71
C PHE A 242 11.57 16.80 -1.83
N TRP A 243 10.54 16.57 -1.02
CA TRP A 243 9.85 17.65 -0.29
C TRP A 243 9.96 17.54 1.22
N ASN A 244 9.77 16.34 1.78
CA ASN A 244 9.71 16.15 3.22
C ASN A 244 10.49 14.92 3.72
N LYS A 245 11.83 14.99 3.62
CA LYS A 245 12.74 13.95 4.12
C LYS A 245 12.43 13.52 5.56
N GLY A 246 12.29 12.21 5.77
CA GLY A 246 11.89 11.61 7.05
C GLY A 246 10.37 11.54 7.29
N GLY A 247 9.54 12.13 6.42
CA GLY A 247 8.08 12.11 6.50
C GLY A 247 7.41 10.97 5.72
N TRP A 248 8.18 10.00 5.22
CA TRP A 248 7.68 8.96 4.31
C TRP A 248 6.47 8.22 4.86
N ILE A 249 6.52 7.80 6.13
CA ILE A 249 5.43 7.01 6.71
C ILE A 249 4.11 7.79 6.79
N GLN A 250 4.19 9.10 7.09
CA GLN A 250 3.02 9.97 7.10
C GLN A 250 2.45 10.11 5.69
N ASN A 251 3.31 10.38 4.70
CA ASN A 251 2.90 10.45 3.30
C ASN A 251 2.24 9.15 2.84
N ARG A 252 2.80 8.01 3.24
CA ARG A 252 2.31 6.68 2.86
C ARG A 252 0.93 6.41 3.42
N ALA A 253 0.70 6.68 4.70
CA ALA A 253 -0.62 6.50 5.30
C ALA A 253 -1.66 7.45 4.68
N ASN A 254 -1.29 8.72 4.49
CA ASN A 254 -2.18 9.72 3.89
C ASN A 254 -2.59 9.35 2.47
N THR A 255 -1.62 9.02 1.61
CA THR A 255 -1.87 8.62 0.22
C THR A 255 -2.68 7.32 0.15
N LEU A 256 -2.40 6.34 1.01
CA LEU A 256 -3.18 5.11 1.11
C LEU A 256 -4.63 5.38 1.51
N ALA A 257 -4.86 6.18 2.55
CA ALA A 257 -6.22 6.50 3.01
C ALA A 257 -7.01 7.23 1.92
N LEU A 258 -6.42 8.27 1.30
CA LEU A 258 -7.05 9.02 0.21
C LEU A 258 -7.36 8.13 -1.01
N TRP A 259 -6.44 7.21 -1.34
CA TRP A 259 -6.65 6.26 -2.43
C TRP A 259 -7.77 5.27 -2.11
N CYS A 260 -7.81 4.69 -0.91
CA CYS A 260 -8.89 3.80 -0.50
C CYS A 260 -10.26 4.51 -0.56
N MET A 261 -10.33 5.77 -0.13
CA MET A 261 -11.56 6.57 -0.23
C MET A 261 -12.01 6.71 -1.69
N PHE A 262 -11.07 7.06 -2.59
CA PHE A 262 -11.37 7.20 -4.01
C PHE A 262 -11.78 5.88 -4.66
N ALA A 263 -11.00 4.83 -4.44
CA ALA A 263 -11.21 3.49 -4.99
C ALA A 263 -12.58 2.91 -4.61
N GLN A 264 -13.05 3.14 -3.39
CA GLN A 264 -14.35 2.64 -2.95
C GLN A 264 -15.53 3.39 -3.59
N VAL A 265 -15.38 4.68 -3.88
CA VAL A 265 -16.44 5.48 -4.52
C VAL A 265 -16.44 5.28 -6.04
N PHE A 266 -15.26 5.07 -6.64
CA PHE A 266 -15.07 4.92 -8.08
C PHE A 266 -14.34 3.61 -8.44
N PRO A 267 -14.89 2.44 -8.08
CA PRO A 267 -14.23 1.15 -8.28
C PRO A 267 -13.91 0.87 -9.76
N LEU A 268 -14.84 1.21 -10.64
CA LEU A 268 -14.70 1.01 -12.08
C LEU A 268 -13.52 1.76 -12.71
N PHE A 269 -12.95 2.79 -12.05
CA PHE A 269 -11.80 3.51 -12.61
C PHE A 269 -10.58 2.60 -12.84
N GLN A 270 -10.35 1.64 -11.94
CA GLN A 270 -9.22 0.72 -11.98
C GLN A 270 -9.63 -0.69 -12.44
N ASP A 271 -10.90 -1.06 -12.23
CA ASP A 271 -11.39 -2.40 -12.54
C ASP A 271 -11.88 -2.53 -13.98
N GLN A 272 -12.38 -1.45 -14.61
CA GLN A 272 -12.99 -1.49 -15.94
C GLN A 272 -12.72 -0.24 -16.81
N GLY A 273 -12.93 -0.37 -18.11
CA GLY A 273 -12.85 0.75 -19.06
C GLY A 273 -11.43 1.17 -19.45
N LYS A 274 -11.29 2.37 -20.03
CA LYS A 274 -10.07 2.83 -20.71
C LYS A 274 -8.86 3.08 -19.81
N PHE A 275 -9.07 3.12 -18.50
CA PHE A 275 -8.03 3.35 -17.50
C PHE A 275 -7.59 2.04 -16.84
N ALA A 276 -8.36 0.96 -16.95
CA ALA A 276 -7.99 -0.34 -16.41
C ALA A 276 -6.70 -0.86 -17.07
N VAL A 277 -5.82 -1.41 -16.25
CA VAL A 277 -4.55 -2.00 -16.70
C VAL A 277 -4.46 -3.41 -16.18
N ILE A 278 -4.29 -4.33 -17.11
CA ILE A 278 -4.21 -5.76 -16.82
C ILE A 278 -2.72 -6.15 -16.72
N PRO A 279 -2.31 -6.83 -15.64
CA PRO A 279 -0.94 -7.33 -15.54
C PRO A 279 -0.70 -8.44 -16.57
N ARG A 280 0.56 -8.68 -16.88
CA ARG A 280 0.98 -9.75 -17.80
C ARG A 280 0.53 -11.14 -17.38
N LEU A 281 0.24 -11.33 -16.09
CA LEU A 281 -0.30 -12.58 -15.53
C LEU A 281 -1.45 -13.16 -16.36
N TYR A 282 -2.42 -12.33 -16.75
CA TYR A 282 -3.56 -12.73 -17.57
C TYR A 282 -3.15 -12.77 -19.04
N ALA A 283 -2.53 -13.86 -19.47
CA ALA A 283 -1.94 -13.97 -20.81
C ALA A 283 -3.00 -13.94 -21.94
N ASP A 284 -4.27 -14.20 -21.60
CA ASP A 284 -5.45 -14.01 -22.44
C ASP A 284 -5.91 -12.54 -22.55
N GLY A 285 -5.37 -11.66 -21.72
CA GLY A 285 -5.58 -10.21 -21.79
C GLY A 285 -6.89 -9.72 -21.18
N PHE A 286 -7.55 -10.54 -20.36
CA PHE A 286 -8.80 -10.16 -19.68
C PHE A 286 -8.80 -10.60 -18.21
N MET A 287 -9.55 -9.88 -17.37
CA MET A 287 -9.90 -10.31 -16.01
C MET A 287 -11.41 -10.16 -15.86
N ASP A 288 -12.11 -11.28 -15.66
CA ASP A 288 -13.54 -11.33 -15.39
C ASP A 288 -13.81 -12.38 -14.30
N ALA A 289 -14.53 -11.98 -13.26
CA ALA A 289 -14.91 -12.86 -12.15
C ALA A 289 -15.70 -14.09 -12.64
N ALA A 290 -16.56 -13.91 -13.65
CA ALA A 290 -17.44 -14.95 -14.17
C ALA A 290 -16.73 -15.95 -15.09
N THR A 291 -15.54 -15.60 -15.58
CA THR A 291 -14.84 -16.36 -16.62
C THR A 291 -13.51 -16.86 -16.08
N HIS A 292 -13.36 -18.19 -15.96
CA HIS A 292 -12.11 -18.80 -15.50
C HIS A 292 -10.97 -18.52 -16.51
N PRO A 293 -9.83 -17.93 -16.09
CA PRO A 293 -8.70 -17.67 -16.98
C PRO A 293 -8.14 -18.97 -17.56
N THR A 294 -7.73 -18.94 -18.83
CA THR A 294 -7.23 -20.15 -19.52
C THR A 294 -5.74 -20.12 -19.80
N ALA A 295 -5.13 -18.93 -19.76
CA ALA A 295 -3.71 -18.72 -19.99
C ALA A 295 -3.08 -17.94 -18.83
N VAL A 296 -1.82 -18.24 -18.52
CA VAL A 296 -1.09 -17.66 -17.38
C VAL A 296 0.35 -17.35 -17.76
N ASP A 297 0.86 -16.18 -17.37
CA ASP A 297 2.30 -15.88 -17.38
C ASP A 297 2.79 -15.45 -15.98
N PRO A 298 3.25 -16.41 -15.15
CA PRO A 298 3.73 -16.14 -13.80
C PRO A 298 5.18 -15.63 -13.76
N THR A 299 5.83 -15.38 -14.91
CA THR A 299 7.26 -15.01 -14.97
C THR A 299 7.55 -13.77 -14.13
N ALA A 300 6.72 -12.73 -14.26
CA ALA A 300 6.85 -11.49 -13.50
C ALA A 300 6.69 -11.75 -11.99
N GLN A 301 5.72 -12.57 -11.59
CA GLN A 301 5.50 -12.94 -10.18
C GLN A 301 6.75 -13.62 -9.60
N GLY A 302 7.33 -14.57 -10.34
CA GLY A 302 8.56 -15.26 -9.93
C GLY A 302 9.75 -14.30 -9.77
N VAL A 303 10.06 -13.51 -10.81
CA VAL A 303 11.22 -12.60 -10.81
C VAL A 303 11.13 -11.56 -9.69
N ILE A 304 9.98 -10.89 -9.56
CA ILE A 304 9.82 -9.82 -8.57
C ILE A 304 9.79 -10.39 -7.15
N SER A 305 9.27 -11.60 -6.92
CA SER A 305 9.34 -12.24 -5.59
C SER A 305 10.78 -12.51 -5.13
N VAL A 306 11.65 -12.94 -6.05
CA VAL A 306 13.08 -13.12 -5.77
C VAL A 306 13.76 -11.79 -5.49
N LEU A 307 13.46 -10.74 -6.27
CA LEU A 307 13.97 -9.39 -6.01
C LEU A 307 13.51 -8.87 -4.64
N SER A 308 12.24 -9.04 -4.31
CA SER A 308 11.63 -8.64 -3.04
C SER A 308 12.37 -9.24 -1.85
N ILE A 309 12.59 -10.55 -1.82
CA ILE A 309 13.31 -11.20 -0.71
C ILE A 309 14.79 -10.82 -0.67
N VAL A 310 15.48 -10.75 -1.82
CA VAL A 310 16.91 -10.37 -1.88
C VAL A 310 17.13 -8.96 -1.35
N VAL A 311 16.33 -7.98 -1.80
CA VAL A 311 16.45 -6.59 -1.34
C VAL A 311 16.20 -6.50 0.17
N ASN A 312 15.17 -7.17 0.68
CA ASN A 312 14.87 -7.17 2.11
C ASN A 312 16.00 -7.81 2.95
N VAL A 313 16.56 -8.94 2.51
CA VAL A 313 17.69 -9.60 3.18
C VAL A 313 18.93 -8.72 3.18
N VAL A 314 19.25 -8.05 2.07
CA VAL A 314 20.41 -7.15 1.97
C VAL A 314 20.26 -5.95 2.91
N VAL A 315 19.08 -5.34 2.95
CA VAL A 315 18.80 -4.22 3.86
C VAL A 315 18.86 -4.67 5.32
N PHE A 316 18.29 -5.83 5.65
CA PHE A 316 18.36 -6.41 6.99
C PHE A 316 19.81 -6.69 7.42
N ALA A 317 20.63 -7.25 6.53
CA ALA A 317 22.05 -7.47 6.79
C ALA A 317 22.82 -6.15 7.02
N ALA A 318 22.48 -5.09 6.27
CA ALA A 318 23.05 -3.75 6.47
C ALA A 318 22.69 -3.17 7.85
N ILE A 319 21.43 -3.35 8.29
CA ILE A 319 20.94 -2.97 9.62
C ILE A 319 21.72 -3.71 10.71
N ILE A 320 21.84 -5.04 10.61
CA ILE A 320 22.59 -5.86 11.58
C ILE A 320 24.06 -5.40 11.64
N LYS A 321 24.72 -5.27 10.49
CA LYS A 321 26.11 -4.82 10.42
C LYS A 321 26.32 -3.47 11.11
N ARG A 322 25.40 -2.53 10.90
CA ARG A 322 25.47 -1.19 11.50
C ARG A 322 25.17 -1.22 13.00
N SER A 323 24.15 -1.97 13.42
CA SER A 323 23.81 -2.20 14.83
C SER A 323 24.99 -2.79 15.61
N MET A 324 25.66 -3.82 15.06
CA MET A 324 26.84 -4.43 15.67
C MET A 324 28.01 -3.45 15.77
N LYS A 325 28.29 -2.69 14.70
CA LYS A 325 29.37 -1.70 14.69
C LYS A 325 29.15 -0.59 15.73
N LEU A 326 27.91 -0.13 15.89
CA LEU A 326 27.54 0.92 16.83
C LEU A 326 27.29 0.41 18.25
N LYS A 327 27.20 -0.92 18.44
CA LYS A 327 26.79 -1.58 19.70
C LYS A 327 25.44 -1.04 20.22
N LYS A 328 24.50 -0.83 19.30
CA LYS A 328 23.17 -0.26 19.57
C LYS A 328 22.07 -1.23 19.18
N ASN A 329 20.97 -1.24 19.92
CA ASN A 329 19.82 -2.05 19.57
C ASN A 329 19.05 -1.35 18.42
N PRO A 330 18.87 -2.00 17.26
CA PRO A 330 18.29 -1.34 16.09
C PRO A 330 16.82 -0.95 16.27
N TYR A 331 16.10 -1.57 17.21
CA TYR A 331 14.70 -1.30 17.46
C TYR A 331 14.49 -0.21 18.51
N LYS A 332 15.41 -0.09 19.47
CA LYS A 332 15.35 0.93 20.54
C LYS A 332 16.10 2.21 20.19
N ASP A 333 17.23 2.07 19.51
CA ASP A 333 18.14 3.16 19.19
C ASP A 333 18.06 3.52 17.70
N GLU A 334 18.31 4.79 17.39
CA GLU A 334 18.48 5.26 16.03
C GLU A 334 19.86 4.87 15.52
N ILE A 335 19.88 3.88 14.63
CA ILE A 335 21.14 3.34 14.10
C ILE A 335 21.63 4.13 12.89
N TRP A 336 20.76 4.83 12.16
CA TRP A 336 21.12 5.58 10.96
C TRP A 336 21.66 6.98 11.22
N LYS A 337 21.75 7.38 12.50
CA LYS A 337 22.40 8.64 12.91
C LYS A 337 23.80 8.80 12.27
N GLY A 338 24.09 10.01 11.79
CA GLY A 338 25.32 10.34 11.06
C GLY A 338 25.32 9.95 9.58
N THR A 339 24.23 9.41 9.03
CA THR A 339 24.08 9.28 7.57
C THR A 339 23.42 10.51 6.97
N LYS A 340 23.74 10.83 5.71
CA LYS A 340 23.16 11.98 4.99
C LYS A 340 21.64 12.02 5.10
N ASP A 341 20.99 10.89 4.85
CA ASP A 341 19.52 10.77 4.83
C ASP A 341 18.89 11.09 6.20
N TYR A 342 19.49 10.56 7.26
CA TYR A 342 19.06 10.82 8.64
C TYR A 342 19.30 12.27 9.05
N GLU A 343 20.47 12.85 8.75
CA GLU A 343 20.80 14.23 9.12
C GLU A 343 19.92 15.24 8.36
N GLU A 344 19.61 14.98 7.08
CA GLU A 344 18.65 15.78 6.31
C GLU A 344 17.26 15.76 6.95
N ALA A 345 16.77 14.59 7.38
CA ALA A 345 15.52 14.50 8.12
C ALA A 345 15.57 15.26 9.46
N MET A 346 16.65 15.08 10.23
CA MET A 346 16.82 15.71 11.54
C MET A 346 17.00 17.22 11.47
N SER A 347 17.57 17.77 10.38
CA SER A 347 17.66 19.22 10.17
C SER A 347 16.29 19.92 10.21
N ARG A 348 15.22 19.16 9.96
CA ARG A 348 13.83 19.60 9.91
C ARG A 348 13.09 19.39 11.23
N ALA A 349 13.63 18.62 12.18
CA ALA A 349 13.02 18.32 13.47
C ALA A 349 13.06 19.52 14.43
N GLU A 350 12.01 19.68 15.25
CA GLU A 350 11.90 20.69 16.34
C GLU A 350 12.76 20.34 17.55
#